data_AF-A0A939T8V3-F1
#
_entry.id   AF-A0A939T8V3-F1
#
_cell.length_a   1.000
_cell.length_b   1.000
_cell.length_c   1.000
_cell.angle_alpha   90.00
_cell.angle_beta   90.00
_cell.angle_gamma   90.00
#
_symmetry.space_group_name_H-M   'P 1'
#
loop_
_entity.id
_entity.type
_entity.pdbx_description
1 polymer ?
#
loop_
_entity_poly.entity_id
_entity_poly.type
_entity_poly.pdbx_seq_one_letter_code
_entity_poly.pdbx_strand_id
1 'polypeptide(L)'
;MYGRTRFEDLDGHDAYELLGVGEDASAEDIQRAHRRQVKSWHPDSRQDAGERSASDRRTTYINLAREILLDHRDRYDAYRRRRDGLDLDLEEVVPPPRDPPHTPPRDSPEAPVVPRTDRARRRRPGSLIAALVCTILLLIVGVRMLLGDGSDGRSGTGRPTVPARFAGTWTGEVDFVGGTKDDRVAIRLHLSEGEEWGETEYPDADCGGQVTVLTTGSDRLTLDERADQPASGNCTDGRIDVTYVDGDHLHLEFVPQNELKPNAWAAVTRTR
;
A
#
# COMPACT_ATOMS: atom_id res chain seq x y z
N MET A 1 6.82 -9.70 -6.63
CA MET A 1 8.24 -9.31 -6.49
C MET A 1 8.22 -7.96 -5.79
N TYR A 2 8.19 -7.92 -4.45
CA TYR A 2 8.03 -6.67 -3.68
C TYR A 2 9.38 -6.28 -3.08
N GLY A 3 9.91 -5.12 -3.48
CA GLY A 3 11.23 -4.66 -3.09
C GLY A 3 11.26 -3.17 -2.81
N ARG A 4 11.15 -2.80 -1.53
CA ARG A 4 12.00 -1.88 -0.76
C ARG A 4 11.50 -1.89 0.69
N THR A 5 12.30 -1.42 1.62
CA THR A 5 12.57 -2.04 2.94
C THR A 5 11.46 -1.86 3.98
N ARG A 6 10.88 -2.98 4.44
CA ARG A 6 9.81 -3.11 5.47
C ARG A 6 10.07 -2.46 6.83
N PHE A 7 11.26 -1.89 7.08
CA PHE A 7 11.69 -1.53 8.44
C PHE A 7 11.23 -0.14 8.86
N GLU A 8 11.11 0.79 7.90
CA GLU A 8 10.61 2.15 8.12
C GLU A 8 9.11 2.15 8.44
N ASP A 9 8.37 1.17 7.91
CA ASP A 9 6.94 0.92 8.17
C ASP A 9 6.63 0.58 9.64
N LEU A 10 7.65 0.35 10.48
CA LEU A 10 7.49 0.22 11.93
C LEU A 10 7.34 1.57 12.65
N ASP A 11 7.47 2.70 11.93
CA ASP A 11 7.23 4.04 12.48
C ASP A 11 8.09 4.33 13.73
N GLY A 12 9.37 3.94 13.65
CA GLY A 12 10.33 4.08 14.75
C GLY A 12 10.20 3.04 15.87
N HIS A 13 9.15 2.21 15.88
CA HIS A 13 8.99 1.15 16.87
C HIS A 13 9.97 -0.01 16.67
N ASP A 14 10.38 -0.61 17.80
CA ASP A 14 11.22 -1.79 17.79
C ASP A 14 10.39 -3.08 17.64
N ALA A 15 10.78 -3.97 16.72
CA ALA A 15 10.03 -5.19 16.42
C ALA A 15 10.05 -6.20 17.58
N TYR A 16 11.16 -6.26 18.33
CA TYR A 16 11.28 -7.10 19.52
C TYR A 16 10.39 -6.56 20.64
N GLU A 17 10.35 -5.24 20.82
CA GLU A 17 9.47 -4.56 21.79
C GLU A 17 7.98 -4.74 21.45
N LEU A 18 7.60 -4.58 20.18
CA LEU A 18 6.22 -4.75 19.71
C LEU A 18 5.68 -6.16 20.02
N LEU A 19 6.51 -7.18 19.85
CA LEU A 19 6.18 -8.57 20.20
C LEU A 19 6.42 -8.92 21.67
N GLY A 20 7.21 -8.12 22.39
CA GLY A 20 7.61 -8.40 23.78
C GLY A 20 8.50 -9.63 23.90
N VAL A 21 9.49 -9.78 23.00
CA VAL A 21 10.43 -10.90 22.97
C VAL A 21 11.87 -10.41 22.98
N GLY A 22 12.82 -11.26 23.42
CA GLY A 22 14.25 -10.94 23.40
C GLY A 22 14.90 -11.16 22.03
N GLU A 23 16.11 -10.62 21.85
CA GLU A 23 16.93 -10.79 20.64
C GLU A 23 17.42 -12.23 20.42
N ASP A 24 17.22 -13.11 21.39
CA ASP A 24 17.52 -14.55 21.34
C ASP A 24 16.27 -15.41 21.07
N ALA A 25 15.09 -14.79 20.93
CA ALA A 25 13.82 -15.50 20.77
C ALA A 25 13.81 -16.43 19.55
N SER A 26 13.30 -17.65 19.73
CA SER A 26 13.14 -18.59 18.61
C SER A 26 11.99 -18.20 17.69
N ALA A 27 11.95 -18.76 16.48
CA ALA A 27 10.82 -18.56 15.56
C ALA A 27 9.47 -18.98 16.18
N GLU A 28 9.48 -20.00 17.04
CA GLU A 28 8.28 -20.44 17.75
C GLU A 28 7.85 -19.41 18.82
N ASP A 29 8.80 -18.82 19.55
CA ASP A 29 8.55 -17.74 20.50
C ASP A 29 7.95 -16.51 19.82
N ILE A 30 8.52 -16.10 18.69
CA ILE A 30 8.03 -14.99 17.87
C ILE A 30 6.58 -15.23 17.43
N GLN A 31 6.26 -16.42 16.92
CA GLN A 31 4.89 -16.75 16.51
C GLN A 31 3.92 -16.81 17.69
N ARG A 32 4.34 -17.35 18.84
CA ARG A 32 3.52 -17.40 20.05
C ARG A 32 3.25 -16.01 20.60
N ALA A 33 4.27 -15.14 20.63
CA ALA A 33 4.15 -13.75 21.06
C ALA A 33 3.21 -12.95 20.15
N HIS A 34 3.37 -13.07 18.83
CA HIS A 34 2.47 -12.46 17.84
C HIS A 34 1.00 -12.81 18.09
N ARG A 35 0.67 -14.10 18.27
CA ARG A 35 -0.71 -14.52 18.55
C ARG A 35 -1.28 -13.89 19.82
N ARG A 36 -0.46 -13.74 20.87
CA ARG A 36 -0.87 -13.06 22.11
C ARG A 36 -1.14 -11.58 21.86
N GLN A 37 -0.25 -10.90 21.14
CA GLN A 37 -0.36 -9.47 20.90
C GLN A 37 -1.55 -9.12 19.98
N VAL A 38 -1.77 -9.87 18.90
CA VAL A 38 -2.96 -9.67 18.05
C VAL A 38 -4.26 -9.87 18.86
N LYS A 39 -4.31 -10.87 19.75
CA LYS A 39 -5.48 -11.08 20.61
C LYS A 39 -5.73 -9.92 21.58
N SER A 40 -4.67 -9.34 22.15
CA SER A 40 -4.75 -8.22 23.09
C SER A 40 -5.09 -6.89 22.43
N TRP A 41 -4.73 -6.72 21.15
CA TRP A 41 -4.90 -5.48 20.39
C TRP A 41 -5.92 -5.60 19.26
N HIS A 42 -6.76 -6.64 19.24
CA HIS A 42 -7.77 -6.79 18.22
C HIS A 42 -8.84 -5.68 18.34
N PRO A 43 -9.19 -4.95 17.27
CA PRO A 43 -10.14 -3.82 17.34
C PRO A 43 -11.53 -4.25 17.81
N ASP A 44 -11.88 -5.52 17.61
CA ASP A 44 -13.16 -6.11 18.04
C ASP A 44 -13.30 -6.23 19.57
N SER A 45 -12.22 -6.05 20.33
CA SER A 45 -12.28 -5.97 21.79
C SER A 45 -12.50 -4.55 22.33
N ARG A 46 -12.65 -3.53 21.46
CA ARG A 46 -12.76 -2.12 21.86
C ARG A 46 -14.06 -1.47 21.38
N GLN A 47 -14.72 -0.74 22.27
CA GLN A 47 -16.03 -0.14 22.02
C GLN A 47 -15.93 1.30 21.49
N ASP A 48 -14.88 2.02 21.84
CA ASP A 48 -14.63 3.40 21.41
C ASP A 48 -13.93 3.46 20.04
N ALA A 49 -14.32 4.43 19.20
CA ALA A 49 -13.82 4.57 17.83
C ALA A 49 -12.34 5.01 17.79
N GLY A 50 -11.91 5.89 18.69
CA GLY A 50 -10.50 6.29 18.80
C GLY A 50 -9.63 5.14 19.31
N GLU A 51 -10.15 4.37 20.26
CA GLU A 51 -9.47 3.17 20.74
C GLU A 51 -9.37 2.07 19.66
N ARG A 52 -10.39 1.90 18.81
CA ARG A 52 -10.34 0.97 17.66
C ARG A 52 -9.24 1.34 16.68
N SER A 53 -9.13 2.61 16.30
CA SER A 53 -8.09 3.08 15.37
C SER A 53 -6.67 2.90 15.95
N ALA A 54 -6.48 3.16 17.24
CA ALA A 54 -5.21 2.87 17.92
C ALA A 54 -4.90 1.37 17.97
N SER A 55 -5.92 0.54 18.20
CA SER A 55 -5.83 -0.93 18.20
C SER A 55 -5.45 -1.48 16.82
N ASP A 56 -5.99 -0.89 15.75
CA ASP A 56 -5.74 -1.30 14.36
C ASP A 56 -4.31 -0.96 13.92
N ARG A 57 -3.83 0.26 14.23
CA ARG A 57 -2.43 0.66 14.01
C ARG A 57 -1.46 -0.24 14.75
N ARG A 58 -1.71 -0.49 16.04
CA ARG A 58 -0.87 -1.37 16.87
C ARG A 58 -0.82 -2.79 16.31
N THR A 59 -1.96 -3.32 15.85
CA THR A 59 -2.05 -4.65 15.22
C THR A 59 -1.27 -4.73 13.92
N THR A 60 -1.28 -3.66 13.12
CA THR A 60 -0.48 -3.56 11.90
C THR A 60 1.02 -3.66 12.21
N TYR A 61 1.51 -2.90 13.20
CA TYR A 61 2.91 -2.97 13.63
C TYR A 61 3.28 -4.36 14.19
N ILE A 62 2.39 -5.00 14.95
CA ILE A 62 2.59 -6.37 15.46
C ILE A 62 2.76 -7.38 14.31
N ASN A 63 1.94 -7.27 13.26
CA ASN A 63 2.02 -8.16 12.09
C ASN A 63 3.33 -7.96 11.32
N LEU A 64 3.72 -6.71 11.11
CA LEU A 64 4.96 -6.35 10.44
C LEU A 64 6.19 -6.79 11.23
N ALA A 65 6.19 -6.57 12.56
CA ALA A 65 7.26 -7.01 13.45
C ALA A 65 7.49 -8.54 13.37
N ARG A 66 6.41 -9.33 13.33
CA ARG A 66 6.51 -10.79 13.11
C ARG A 66 7.18 -11.11 11.78
N GLU A 67 6.75 -10.48 10.70
CA GLU A 67 7.29 -10.74 9.36
C GLU A 67 8.78 -10.40 9.28
N ILE A 68 9.17 -9.24 9.81
CA ILE A 68 10.56 -8.81 9.87
C ILE A 68 11.41 -9.80 10.66
N LEU A 69 10.97 -10.21 11.85
CA LEU A 69 11.75 -11.10 12.72
C LEU A 69 11.82 -12.55 12.23
N LEU A 70 10.88 -12.99 11.38
CA LEU A 70 10.91 -14.33 10.79
C LEU A 70 11.71 -14.38 9.48
N ASP A 71 11.56 -13.39 8.60
CA ASP A 71 12.08 -13.45 7.24
C ASP A 71 13.32 -12.58 7.02
N HIS A 72 13.54 -11.57 7.87
CA HIS A 72 14.51 -10.50 7.63
C HIS A 72 15.29 -10.06 8.89
N ARG A 73 15.37 -10.91 9.92
CA ARG A 73 15.96 -10.60 11.23
C ARG A 73 17.36 -10.01 11.14
N ASP A 74 18.28 -10.67 10.43
CA ASP A 74 19.67 -10.22 10.32
C ASP A 74 19.79 -8.82 9.69
N ARG A 75 18.93 -8.53 8.70
CA ARG A 75 18.88 -7.22 8.04
C ARG A 75 18.28 -6.16 8.95
N TYR A 76 17.31 -6.54 9.77
CA TYR A 76 16.70 -5.66 10.76
C TYR A 76 17.67 -5.34 11.89
N ASP A 77 18.42 -6.31 12.40
CA ASP A 77 19.43 -6.08 13.43
C ASP A 77 20.57 -5.17 12.92
N ALA A 78 20.96 -5.32 11.64
CA ALA A 78 21.90 -4.41 10.99
C ALA A 78 21.32 -3.00 10.75
N TYR A 79 20.00 -2.87 10.60
CA TYR A 79 19.33 -1.58 10.54
C TYR A 79 19.28 -0.92 11.93
N ARG A 80 18.92 -1.67 12.98
CA ARG A 80 18.89 -1.18 14.37
C ARG A 80 20.24 -0.67 14.83
N ARG A 81 21.32 -1.42 14.61
CA ARG A 81 22.69 -0.99 14.98
C ARG A 81 23.08 0.35 14.34
N ARG A 82 22.74 0.54 13.06
CA ARG A 82 22.98 1.81 12.34
C ARG A 82 22.11 2.95 12.86
N ARG A 83 20.85 2.68 13.19
CA ARG A 83 19.92 3.67 13.76
C ARG A 83 20.35 4.14 15.14
N ASP A 84 20.79 3.23 15.98
CA ASP A 84 21.15 3.51 17.38
C ASP A 84 22.57 4.12 17.50
N GLY A 85 23.20 4.49 16.38
CA GLY A 85 24.54 5.08 16.33
C GLY A 85 25.64 4.13 16.80
N LEU A 86 25.35 2.83 16.89
CA LEU A 86 26.25 1.78 17.34
C LEU A 86 27.05 1.22 16.16
N ASP A 87 27.68 2.10 15.39
CA ASP A 87 28.82 1.76 14.56
C ASP A 87 29.99 2.66 14.95
N LEU A 88 30.94 2.00 15.59
CA LEU A 88 32.28 2.43 16.00
C LEU A 88 33.08 2.94 14.80
N ASP A 89 33.80 4.03 14.99
CA ASP A 89 35.05 4.42 14.30
C ASP A 89 35.32 3.70 12.97
N LEU A 90 34.56 4.04 11.92
CA LEU A 90 34.94 3.67 10.57
C LEU A 90 36.04 4.63 10.13
N GLU A 91 37.29 4.22 10.34
CA GLU A 91 38.42 4.71 9.53
C GLU A 91 37.98 4.72 8.06
N GLU A 92 38.02 5.90 7.46
CA GLU A 92 37.67 6.12 6.07
C GLU A 92 38.56 5.24 5.20
N VAL A 93 38.04 4.11 4.73
CA VAL A 93 38.70 3.31 3.70
C VAL A 93 38.67 4.13 2.41
N VAL A 94 39.69 4.97 2.25
CA VAL A 94 39.98 5.63 0.99
C VAL A 94 40.13 4.51 -0.05
N PRO A 95 39.24 4.42 -1.06
CA PRO A 95 39.36 3.38 -2.06
C PRO A 95 40.72 3.54 -2.76
N PRO A 96 41.46 2.44 -3.00
CA PRO A 96 42.73 2.53 -3.70
C PRO A 96 42.52 3.19 -5.07
N PRO A 97 43.50 3.98 -5.55
CA PRO A 97 43.40 4.66 -6.84
C PRO A 97 43.07 3.64 -7.93
N ARG A 98 42.04 3.95 -8.73
CA ARG A 98 41.62 3.07 -9.83
C ARG A 98 42.75 2.97 -10.85
N ASP A 99 43.13 1.74 -11.19
CA ASP A 99 44.07 1.48 -12.27
C ASP A 99 43.58 2.12 -13.58
N PRO A 100 44.49 2.61 -14.44
CA PRO A 100 44.12 3.15 -15.74
C PRO A 100 43.39 2.07 -16.58
N PRO A 101 42.48 2.47 -17.48
CA PRO A 101 41.66 1.52 -18.22
C PRO A 101 42.54 0.58 -19.03
N HIS A 102 42.49 -0.71 -18.71
CA HIS A 102 43.11 -1.75 -19.52
C HIS A 102 42.32 -1.89 -20.83
N THR A 103 42.93 -1.54 -21.95
CA THR A 103 42.47 -1.97 -23.27
C THR A 103 42.60 -3.49 -23.35
N PRO A 104 41.52 -4.24 -23.64
CA PRO A 104 41.63 -5.68 -23.76
C PRO A 104 42.53 -6.05 -24.94
N PRO A 105 43.36 -7.11 -24.84
CA PRO A 105 44.15 -7.58 -25.96
C PRO A 105 43.23 -8.00 -27.10
N ARG A 106 43.49 -7.46 -28.29
CA ARG A 106 42.88 -7.88 -29.54
C ARG A 106 43.60 -9.16 -29.96
N ASP A 107 43.07 -10.29 -29.53
CA ASP A 107 43.14 -11.61 -30.17
C ASP A 107 42.66 -12.67 -29.17
N SER A 108 41.40 -13.04 -29.26
CA SER A 108 40.92 -14.32 -28.76
C SER A 108 40.20 -14.99 -29.92
N PRO A 109 40.63 -16.19 -30.36
CA PRO A 109 39.97 -16.88 -31.45
C PRO A 109 38.52 -17.19 -31.06
N GLU A 110 37.62 -16.91 -31.98
CA GLU A 110 36.18 -17.11 -31.83
C GLU A 110 35.90 -18.58 -31.49
N ALA A 111 35.26 -18.82 -30.33
CA ALA A 111 34.94 -20.16 -29.90
C ALA A 111 33.94 -20.83 -30.86
N PRO A 112 34.09 -22.12 -31.18
CA PRO A 112 33.20 -22.81 -32.11
C PRO A 112 31.78 -22.86 -31.55
N VAL A 113 30.82 -22.41 -32.35
CA VAL A 113 29.39 -22.51 -32.05
C VAL A 113 29.01 -23.99 -32.03
N VAL A 114 28.81 -24.53 -30.83
CA VAL A 114 28.23 -25.88 -30.66
C VAL A 114 26.74 -25.86 -31.00
N PRO A 115 26.24 -26.80 -31.84
CA PRO A 115 24.81 -26.90 -32.12
C PRO A 115 24.06 -27.28 -30.85
N ARG A 116 23.05 -26.48 -30.50
CA ARG A 116 22.10 -26.78 -29.44
C ARG A 116 21.32 -28.02 -29.84
N THR A 117 21.59 -29.15 -29.18
CA THR A 117 20.75 -30.34 -29.32
C THR A 117 19.43 -30.10 -28.62
N ASP A 118 18.34 -30.21 -29.38
CA ASP A 118 16.97 -30.17 -28.85
C ASP A 118 16.79 -31.32 -27.87
N ARG A 119 16.76 -30.97 -26.57
CA ARG A 119 16.32 -31.91 -25.55
C ARG A 119 14.83 -32.14 -25.74
N ALA A 120 14.50 -33.33 -26.24
CA ALA A 120 13.15 -33.85 -26.36
C ALA A 120 12.34 -33.57 -25.09
N ARG A 121 11.29 -32.76 -25.27
CA ARG A 121 10.28 -32.42 -24.29
C ARG A 121 9.60 -33.70 -23.79
N ARG A 122 10.00 -34.22 -22.63
CA ARG A 122 9.30 -35.31 -21.95
C ARG A 122 7.87 -34.83 -21.62
N ARG A 123 6.90 -35.35 -22.37
CA ARG A 123 5.47 -35.23 -22.05
C ARG A 123 5.21 -35.98 -20.74
N ARG A 124 4.76 -35.29 -19.70
CA ARG A 124 4.19 -35.93 -18.50
C ARG A 124 2.70 -36.19 -18.76
N PRO A 125 2.16 -37.39 -18.47
CA PRO A 125 0.75 -37.67 -18.66
C PRO A 125 -0.06 -36.94 -17.57
N GLY A 126 -1.09 -36.23 -17.99
CA GLY A 126 -2.11 -35.70 -17.08
C GLY A 126 -3.13 -36.79 -16.74
N SER A 127 -3.64 -36.76 -15.52
CA SER A 127 -5.00 -37.20 -15.19
C SER A 127 -5.29 -36.89 -13.71
N LEU A 128 -6.56 -36.53 -13.43
CA LEU A 128 -7.28 -36.54 -12.15
C LEU A 128 -7.51 -35.22 -11.37
N ILE A 129 -6.76 -34.13 -11.54
CA ILE A 129 -7.05 -32.90 -10.75
C ILE A 129 -8.07 -31.96 -11.43
N ALA A 130 -8.14 -31.94 -12.76
CA ALA A 130 -8.99 -31.00 -13.50
C ALA A 130 -10.51 -31.26 -13.36
N ALA A 131 -10.92 -32.52 -13.16
CA ALA A 131 -12.34 -32.87 -13.05
C ALA A 131 -12.97 -32.41 -11.72
N LEU A 132 -12.19 -32.37 -10.64
CA LEU A 132 -12.63 -31.94 -9.31
C LEU A 132 -12.83 -30.41 -9.25
N VAL A 133 -11.97 -29.66 -9.92
CA VAL A 133 -12.05 -28.18 -9.97
C VAL A 133 -13.27 -27.72 -10.78
N CYS A 134 -13.57 -28.37 -11.91
CA CYS A 134 -14.76 -28.05 -12.71
C CYS A 134 -16.07 -28.37 -11.97
N THR A 135 -16.13 -29.47 -11.21
CA THR A 135 -17.35 -29.83 -10.46
C THR A 135 -17.60 -28.88 -9.29
N ILE A 136 -16.55 -28.44 -8.58
CA ILE A 136 -16.67 -27.44 -7.52
C ILE A 136 -17.10 -26.08 -8.10
N LEU A 137 -16.54 -25.64 -9.23
CA LEU A 137 -16.94 -24.40 -9.88
C LEU A 137 -18.40 -24.43 -10.37
N LEU A 138 -18.87 -25.55 -10.93
CA LEU A 138 -20.26 -25.69 -11.36
C LEU A 138 -21.24 -25.70 -10.18
N LEU A 139 -20.85 -26.27 -9.03
CA LEU A 139 -21.65 -26.20 -7.80
C LEU A 139 -21.70 -24.78 -7.24
N ILE A 140 -20.59 -24.03 -7.24
CA ILE A 140 -20.57 -22.64 -6.78
C ILE A 140 -21.43 -21.75 -7.68
N VAL A 141 -21.35 -21.93 -9.01
CA VAL A 141 -22.20 -21.20 -9.97
C VAL A 141 -23.67 -21.59 -9.83
N GLY A 142 -23.98 -22.88 -9.68
CA GLY A 142 -25.35 -23.37 -9.49
C GLY A 142 -25.99 -22.88 -8.18
N VAL A 143 -25.21 -22.81 -7.08
CA VAL A 143 -25.67 -22.27 -5.80
C VAL A 143 -25.90 -20.75 -5.89
N ARG A 144 -25.07 -20.00 -6.63
CA ARG A 144 -25.34 -18.57 -6.89
C ARG A 144 -26.56 -18.32 -7.78
N MET A 145 -26.89 -19.27 -8.65
CA MET A 145 -28.10 -19.17 -9.49
C MET A 145 -29.38 -19.48 -8.70
N LEU A 146 -29.29 -20.30 -7.66
CA LEU A 146 -30.42 -20.69 -6.80
C LEU A 146 -30.61 -19.75 -5.60
N LEU A 147 -29.54 -19.12 -5.12
CA LEU A 147 -29.58 -18.05 -4.12
C LEU A 147 -29.39 -16.72 -4.86
N GLY A 148 -30.47 -16.25 -5.49
CA GLY A 148 -30.49 -15.02 -6.28
C GLY A 148 -29.83 -13.85 -5.56
N ASP A 149 -28.60 -13.53 -5.97
CA ASP A 149 -27.97 -12.26 -5.70
C ASP A 149 -28.59 -11.27 -6.68
N GLY A 150 -29.50 -10.45 -6.17
CA GLY A 150 -30.10 -9.32 -6.88
C GLY A 150 -29.06 -8.22 -7.11
N SER A 151 -27.97 -8.52 -7.79
CA SER A 151 -27.06 -7.53 -8.31
C SER A 151 -27.66 -6.95 -9.60
N ASP A 152 -28.58 -6.00 -9.44
CA ASP A 152 -28.97 -5.04 -10.47
C ASP A 152 -27.76 -4.14 -10.81
N GLY A 153 -26.74 -4.75 -11.43
CA GLY A 153 -25.57 -4.05 -11.96
C GLY A 153 -25.83 -3.65 -13.39
N ARG A 154 -26.70 -2.66 -13.58
CA ARG A 154 -27.00 -2.04 -14.88
C ARG A 154 -25.68 -1.57 -15.52
N SER A 155 -25.20 -2.31 -16.52
CA SER A 155 -24.07 -1.91 -17.36
C SER A 155 -24.48 -0.72 -18.22
N GLY A 156 -24.31 0.49 -17.68
CA GLY A 156 -24.32 1.72 -18.46
C GLY A 156 -23.03 1.81 -19.25
N THR A 157 -23.11 1.97 -20.57
CA THR A 157 -21.98 2.15 -21.49
C THR A 157 -21.36 3.55 -21.43
N GLY A 158 -21.61 4.31 -20.36
CA GLY A 158 -21.05 5.64 -20.13
C GLY A 158 -19.88 5.58 -19.17
N ARG A 159 -18.91 6.49 -19.32
CA ARG A 159 -17.90 6.69 -18.29
C ARG A 159 -18.59 7.18 -17.01
N PRO A 160 -18.09 6.82 -15.83
CA PRO A 160 -18.68 7.23 -14.57
C PRO A 160 -18.52 8.74 -14.38
N THR A 161 -19.55 9.39 -13.83
CA THR A 161 -19.61 10.83 -13.59
C THR A 161 -19.93 11.12 -12.13
N VAL A 162 -19.63 12.34 -11.66
CA VAL A 162 -19.89 12.80 -10.29
C VAL A 162 -21.40 12.78 -10.00
N PRO A 163 -21.87 11.98 -9.04
CA PRO A 163 -23.26 12.01 -8.60
C PRO A 163 -23.57 13.27 -7.79
N ALA A 164 -24.80 13.80 -7.89
CA ALA A 164 -25.25 15.03 -7.22
C ALA A 164 -24.88 15.13 -5.73
N ARG A 165 -24.92 14.02 -4.99
CA ARG A 165 -24.58 13.99 -3.55
C ARG A 165 -23.12 14.31 -3.25
N PHE A 166 -22.22 13.99 -4.17
CA PHE A 166 -20.79 14.28 -4.06
C PHE A 166 -20.43 15.62 -4.70
N ALA A 167 -21.28 16.16 -5.56
CA ALA A 167 -21.05 17.45 -6.20
C ALA A 167 -21.01 18.57 -5.17
N GLY A 168 -20.11 19.53 -5.37
CA GLY A 168 -19.85 20.66 -4.48
C GLY A 168 -18.36 20.91 -4.26
N THR A 169 -18.08 21.97 -3.51
CA THR A 169 -16.75 22.23 -2.97
C THR A 169 -16.69 21.70 -1.54
N TRP A 170 -15.63 20.97 -1.23
CA TRP A 170 -15.41 20.32 0.05
C TRP A 170 -14.06 20.74 0.60
N THR A 171 -14.01 21.12 1.87
CA THR A 171 -12.78 21.59 2.53
C THR A 171 -12.54 20.87 3.84
N GLY A 172 -11.28 20.60 4.17
CA GLY A 172 -10.89 19.99 5.44
C GLY A 172 -9.39 19.97 5.62
N GLU A 173 -8.92 19.15 6.56
CA GLU A 173 -7.50 18.93 6.82
C GLU A 173 -7.17 17.46 6.52
N VAL A 174 -6.04 17.25 5.85
CA VAL A 174 -5.47 15.93 5.59
C VAL A 174 -4.57 15.54 6.75
N ASP A 175 -4.84 14.39 7.33
CA ASP A 175 -4.01 13.73 8.33
C ASP A 175 -3.21 12.61 7.66
N PHE A 176 -1.89 12.67 7.74
CA PHE A 176 -0.98 11.65 7.21
C PHE A 176 -0.69 10.56 8.24
N VAL A 177 -0.48 9.32 7.79
CA VAL A 177 0.00 8.22 8.63
C VAL A 177 1.39 8.56 9.15
N GLY A 178 1.58 8.48 10.48
CA GLY A 178 2.83 8.88 11.15
C GLY A 178 3.00 10.40 11.35
N GLY A 179 2.10 11.21 10.78
CA GLY A 179 2.11 12.66 10.93
C GLY A 179 1.61 13.12 12.31
N THR A 180 2.13 14.25 12.78
CA THR A 180 1.63 15.00 13.92
C THR A 180 0.53 15.98 13.50
N LYS A 181 -0.13 16.65 14.46
CA LYS A 181 -1.13 17.68 14.14
C LYS A 181 -0.55 18.85 13.36
N ASP A 182 0.74 19.13 13.53
CA ASP A 182 1.43 20.23 12.86
C ASP A 182 1.78 19.88 11.40
N ASP A 183 1.65 18.61 11.01
CA ASP A 183 1.89 18.11 9.65
C ASP A 183 0.62 18.05 8.79
N ARG A 184 -0.49 18.61 9.30
CA ARG A 184 -1.76 18.63 8.58
C ARG A 184 -1.71 19.64 7.44
N VAL A 185 -2.29 19.25 6.30
CA VAL A 185 -2.37 20.08 5.11
C VAL A 185 -3.83 20.34 4.78
N ALA A 186 -4.21 21.60 4.55
CA ALA A 186 -5.57 21.91 4.11
C ALA A 186 -5.82 21.31 2.70
N ILE A 187 -7.01 20.77 2.50
CA ILE A 187 -7.49 20.28 1.19
C ILE A 187 -8.75 21.02 0.78
N ARG A 188 -8.86 21.32 -0.51
CA ARG A 188 -10.09 21.71 -1.20
C ARG A 188 -10.33 20.75 -2.37
N LEU A 189 -11.47 20.08 -2.36
CA LEU A 189 -11.93 19.20 -3.44
C LEU A 189 -13.16 19.82 -4.10
N HIS A 190 -13.10 20.07 -5.41
CA HIS A 190 -14.21 20.60 -6.19
C HIS A 190 -14.71 19.54 -7.17
N LEU A 191 -15.98 19.17 -7.06
CA LEU A 191 -16.63 18.18 -7.92
C LEU A 191 -17.89 18.79 -8.56
N SER A 192 -17.96 18.80 -9.88
CA SER A 192 -19.12 19.30 -10.64
C SER A 192 -20.09 18.16 -10.98
N GLU A 193 -21.38 18.33 -10.68
CA GLU A 193 -22.38 17.29 -10.94
C GLU A 193 -22.42 16.91 -12.43
N GLY A 194 -22.40 15.60 -12.71
CA GLY A 194 -22.50 15.08 -14.07
C GLY A 194 -21.19 15.11 -14.87
N GLU A 195 -20.13 15.72 -14.34
CA GLU A 195 -18.80 15.72 -14.96
C GLU A 195 -18.03 14.41 -14.66
N GLU A 196 -17.11 14.06 -15.56
CA GLU A 196 -16.20 12.90 -15.39
C GLU A 196 -14.96 13.25 -14.55
N TRP A 197 -14.82 14.51 -14.15
CA TRP A 197 -13.63 15.06 -13.53
C TRP A 197 -13.96 16.12 -12.47
N GLY A 198 -12.95 16.52 -11.72
CA GLY A 198 -12.99 17.61 -10.75
C GLY A 198 -11.56 18.10 -10.45
N GLU A 199 -11.41 18.90 -9.41
CA GLU A 199 -10.14 19.54 -9.06
C GLU A 199 -9.83 19.36 -7.57
N THR A 200 -8.54 19.24 -7.27
CA THR A 200 -8.02 19.23 -5.91
C THR A 200 -7.01 20.35 -5.73
N GLU A 201 -7.01 20.97 -4.56
CA GLU A 201 -6.03 21.97 -4.16
C GLU A 201 -5.59 21.69 -2.72
N TYR A 202 -4.29 21.85 -2.48
CA TYR A 202 -3.64 21.75 -1.17
C TYR A 202 -2.88 23.05 -0.91
N PRO A 203 -3.57 24.12 -0.46
CA PRO A 203 -3.02 25.47 -0.46
C PRO A 203 -1.74 25.63 0.36
N ASP A 204 -1.61 24.92 1.48
CA ASP A 204 -0.45 25.01 2.36
C ASP A 204 0.78 24.29 1.80
N ALA A 205 0.58 23.39 0.83
CA ALA A 205 1.62 22.58 0.21
C ALA A 205 2.01 23.04 -1.20
N ASP A 206 1.40 24.11 -1.72
CA ASP A 206 1.53 24.54 -3.13
C ASP A 206 1.31 23.37 -4.11
N CYS A 207 0.39 22.48 -3.75
CA CYS A 207 -0.01 21.32 -4.54
C CYS A 207 -1.45 21.49 -5.02
N GLY A 208 -1.76 20.90 -6.16
CA GLY A 208 -3.11 20.81 -6.71
C GLY A 208 -3.13 19.79 -7.82
N GLY A 209 -4.28 19.59 -8.44
CA GLY A 209 -4.39 18.68 -9.56
C GLY A 209 -5.79 18.49 -10.07
N GLN A 210 -5.90 17.61 -11.05
CA GLN A 210 -7.18 17.16 -11.59
C GLN A 210 -7.50 15.76 -11.08
N VAL A 211 -8.76 15.55 -10.69
CA VAL A 211 -9.29 14.24 -10.34
C VAL A 211 -10.20 13.73 -11.44
N THR A 212 -10.07 12.44 -11.80
CA THR A 212 -10.96 11.76 -12.75
C THR A 212 -11.78 10.70 -12.03
N VAL A 213 -13.06 10.59 -12.34
CA VAL A 213 -13.94 9.58 -11.74
C VAL A 213 -13.60 8.20 -12.30
N LEU A 214 -13.21 7.27 -11.42
CA LEU A 214 -12.93 5.87 -11.76
C LEU A 214 -14.15 4.97 -11.58
N THR A 215 -14.85 5.11 -10.46
CA THR A 215 -16.05 4.31 -10.15
C THR A 215 -17.02 5.09 -9.28
N THR A 216 -18.32 4.81 -9.46
CA THR A 216 -19.40 5.43 -8.69
C THR A 216 -20.24 4.37 -7.98
N GLY A 217 -20.66 4.70 -6.76
CA GLY A 217 -21.53 3.87 -5.93
C GLY A 217 -22.65 4.68 -5.25
N SER A 218 -23.43 4.00 -4.42
CA SER A 218 -24.48 4.62 -3.59
C SER A 218 -23.91 5.60 -2.56
N ASP A 219 -22.79 5.26 -1.96
CA ASP A 219 -22.16 5.94 -0.83
C ASP A 219 -20.64 6.05 -1.01
N ARG A 220 -20.10 5.54 -2.11
CA ARG A 220 -18.68 5.63 -2.45
C ARG A 220 -18.45 6.21 -3.83
N LEU A 221 -17.34 6.91 -3.99
CA LEU A 221 -16.83 7.46 -5.23
C LEU A 221 -15.31 7.28 -5.21
N THR A 222 -14.74 6.72 -6.28
CA THR A 222 -13.28 6.58 -6.39
C THR A 222 -12.78 7.50 -7.48
N LEU A 223 -11.75 8.27 -7.16
CA LEU A 223 -11.13 9.27 -8.01
C LEU A 223 -9.66 8.90 -8.26
N ASP A 224 -9.18 9.18 -9.47
CA ASP A 224 -7.76 9.17 -9.83
C ASP A 224 -7.26 10.61 -9.85
N GLU A 225 -6.39 10.97 -8.93
CA GLU A 225 -5.76 12.28 -8.83
C GLU A 225 -4.44 12.29 -9.61
N ARG A 226 -4.34 13.26 -10.51
CA ARG A 226 -3.10 13.61 -11.19
C ARG A 226 -2.64 14.97 -10.69
N ALA A 227 -1.56 14.97 -9.91
CA ALA A 227 -1.08 16.15 -9.24
C ALA A 227 -0.20 17.01 -10.16
N ASP A 228 -0.47 18.30 -10.16
CA ASP A 228 0.39 19.31 -10.78
C ASP A 228 1.71 19.38 -10.00
N GLN A 229 2.83 19.38 -10.72
CA GLN A 229 4.15 19.37 -10.10
C GLN A 229 4.66 20.81 -9.92
N PRO A 230 4.88 21.27 -8.68
CA PRO A 230 5.40 22.61 -8.42
C PRO A 230 6.89 22.68 -8.76
N ALA A 231 7.41 23.91 -8.88
CA ALA A 231 8.84 24.12 -9.15
C ALA A 231 9.73 23.71 -7.96
N SER A 232 9.18 23.67 -6.74
CA SER A 232 9.88 23.34 -5.50
C SER A 232 9.12 22.27 -4.72
N GLY A 233 9.39 21.00 -4.99
CA GLY A 233 8.78 19.88 -4.28
C GLY A 233 8.26 18.81 -5.23
N ASN A 234 7.59 17.80 -4.68
CA ASN A 234 6.93 16.74 -5.43
C ASN A 234 5.54 16.50 -4.86
N CYS A 235 4.51 16.77 -5.67
CA CYS A 235 3.16 16.32 -5.35
C CYS A 235 3.02 14.87 -5.83
N THR A 236 2.27 14.06 -5.10
CA THR A 236 2.17 12.63 -5.39
C THR A 236 0.84 12.36 -6.07
N ASP A 237 0.85 11.75 -7.26
CA ASP A 237 -0.38 11.22 -7.86
C ASP A 237 -0.91 10.06 -7.02
N GLY A 238 -2.22 9.85 -7.05
CA GLY A 238 -2.83 8.78 -6.28
C GLY A 238 -4.31 8.62 -6.52
N ARG A 239 -4.89 7.70 -5.77
CA ARG A 239 -6.31 7.38 -5.81
C ARG A 239 -6.96 7.92 -4.54
N ILE A 240 -8.07 8.63 -4.68
CA ILE A 240 -8.89 9.11 -3.56
C ILE A 240 -10.16 8.26 -3.49
N ASP A 241 -10.30 7.50 -2.42
CA ASP A 241 -11.55 6.80 -2.10
C ASP A 241 -12.41 7.72 -1.22
N VAL A 242 -13.51 8.20 -1.80
CA VAL A 242 -14.47 9.10 -1.17
C VAL A 242 -15.63 8.29 -0.61
N THR A 243 -15.96 8.52 0.66
CA THR A 243 -17.11 7.93 1.33
C THR A 243 -18.08 9.03 1.75
N TYR A 244 -19.33 8.90 1.32
CA TYR A 244 -20.41 9.80 1.69
C TYR A 244 -20.85 9.53 3.12
N VAL A 245 -20.83 10.56 3.97
CA VAL A 245 -21.32 10.46 5.35
C VAL A 245 -22.73 11.02 5.43
N ASP A 246 -22.90 12.28 5.04
CA ASP A 246 -24.20 12.97 4.97
C ASP A 246 -24.15 14.16 3.99
N GLY A 247 -25.19 15.01 3.99
CA GLY A 247 -25.31 16.16 3.09
C GLY A 247 -24.15 17.16 3.12
N ASP A 248 -23.47 17.24 4.27
CA ASP A 248 -22.45 18.24 4.54
C ASP A 248 -21.07 17.63 4.83
N HIS A 249 -20.93 16.31 4.90
CA HIS A 249 -19.67 15.64 5.24
C HIS A 249 -19.28 14.51 4.27
N LEU A 250 -18.00 14.47 3.88
CA LEU A 250 -17.35 13.33 3.23
C LEU A 250 -16.12 12.87 4.02
N HIS A 251 -15.79 11.59 3.90
CA HIS A 251 -14.51 11.04 4.32
C HIS A 251 -13.68 10.66 3.09
N LEU A 252 -12.42 11.11 3.06
CA LEU A 252 -11.49 10.86 1.97
C LEU A 252 -10.36 9.95 2.48
N GLU A 253 -10.00 8.94 1.70
CA GLU A 253 -8.81 8.11 1.92
C GLU A 253 -7.91 8.23 0.69
N PHE A 254 -6.69 8.75 0.88
CA PHE A 254 -5.72 8.91 -0.19
C PHE A 254 -4.76 7.72 -0.23
N VAL A 255 -4.65 7.08 -1.39
CA VAL A 255 -3.76 5.96 -1.70
C VAL A 255 -2.77 6.41 -2.77
N PRO A 256 -1.49 6.64 -2.46
CA PRO A 256 -0.49 6.99 -3.46
C PRO A 256 -0.43 5.97 -4.58
N GLN A 257 -0.14 6.40 -5.81
CA GLN A 257 -0.10 5.52 -6.99
C GLN A 257 0.84 4.30 -6.84
N ASN A 258 1.86 4.43 -5.98
CA ASN A 258 2.87 3.39 -5.74
C ASN A 258 2.58 2.53 -4.49
N GLU A 259 1.43 2.73 -3.86
CA GLU A 259 1.03 2.07 -2.62
C GLU A 259 -0.27 1.29 -2.79
N LEU A 260 -0.48 0.29 -1.94
CA LEU A 260 -1.71 -0.53 -1.93
C LEU A 260 -2.67 -0.14 -0.82
N LYS A 261 -2.25 0.73 0.09
CA LYS A 261 -2.99 1.13 1.28
C LYS A 261 -3.04 2.66 1.37
N PRO A 262 -4.08 3.22 1.98
CA PRO A 262 -4.13 4.65 2.19
C PRO A 262 -3.06 5.08 3.19
N ASN A 263 -2.44 6.23 2.92
CA ASN A 263 -1.45 6.85 3.81
C ASN A 263 -1.91 8.24 4.30
N ALA A 264 -3.06 8.72 3.83
CA ALA A 264 -3.67 9.97 4.26
C ALA A 264 -5.19 9.84 4.33
N TRP A 265 -5.79 10.60 5.25
CA TRP A 265 -7.23 10.65 5.45
C TRP A 265 -7.67 12.08 5.69
N ALA A 266 -8.88 12.43 5.24
CA ALA A 266 -9.45 13.74 5.50
C ALA A 266 -10.94 13.62 5.78
N ALA A 267 -11.41 14.30 6.82
CA ALA A 267 -12.83 14.63 6.98
C ALA A 267 -13.05 16.00 6.37
N VAL A 268 -13.86 16.07 5.31
CA VAL A 268 -14.13 17.33 4.60
C VAL A 268 -15.59 17.72 4.71
N THR A 269 -15.81 19.02 4.85
CA THR A 269 -17.15 19.62 4.95
C THR A 269 -17.49 20.41 3.70
N ARG A 270 -18.77 20.40 3.32
CA ARG A 270 -19.26 21.18 2.18
C ARG A 270 -19.09 22.67 2.46
N THR A 271 -18.46 23.38 1.53
CA THR A 271 -18.42 24.85 1.54
C THR A 271 -19.79 25.38 1.14
N ARG A 272 -20.32 26.35 1.91
CA ARG A 272 -21.60 27.00 1.64
C ARG A 272 -21.48 28.11 0.61
#